data_AF-A0A0T1UG32-F1
#
_entry.id   AF-A0A0T1UG32-F1
#
_cell.length_a   1.000
_cell.length_b   1.000
_cell.length_c   1.000
_cell.angle_alpha   90.00
_cell.angle_beta   90.00
_cell.angle_gamma   90.00
#
_symmetry.space_group_name_H-M   'P 1'
#
loop_
_entity.id
_entity.type
_entity.pdbx_description
1 polymer ?
#
loop_
_entity_poly.entity_id
_entity_poly.type
_entity_poly.pdbx_seq_one_letter_code
_entity_poly.pdbx_strand_id
1 'polypeptide(L)' 'MGERTQAAGGCLAMALGWGAGLAVWSVDVRARFWRFEQTPDWSVLYAELPLALLGGTAAGLALWAVFARLRLRGSR' A
#
# COMPACT_ATOMS: atom_id res chain seq x y z
N MET A 1 10.55 18.40 -18.41
CA MET A 1 10.61 16.94 -18.17
C MET A 1 10.31 16.53 -16.71
N GLY A 2 10.51 17.40 -15.71
CA GLY A 2 10.33 17.07 -14.28
C GLY A 2 8.90 16.75 -13.83
N GLU A 3 7.88 17.38 -14.41
CA GLU A 3 6.48 17.18 -13.98
C GLU A 3 5.94 15.78 -14.32
N ARG A 4 6.24 15.28 -15.53
CA ARG A 4 5.85 13.94 -15.97
C ARG A 4 6.55 12.84 -15.17
N THR A 5 7.82 13.05 -14.83
CA THR A 5 8.59 12.12 -14.00
C THR A 5 8.09 12.12 -12.55
N GLN A 6 7.63 13.26 -12.04
CA GLN A 6 7.00 13.34 -10.72
C GLN A 6 5.63 12.65 -10.69
N ALA A 7 4.79 12.85 -11.71
CA ALA A 7 3.51 12.13 -11.84
C ALA A 7 3.71 10.61 -11.95
N ALA A 8 4.63 10.16 -12.81
CA ALA A 8 4.97 8.74 -12.93
C ALA A 8 5.52 8.15 -11.62
N GLY A 9 6.32 8.93 -10.88
CA GLY A 9 6.83 8.53 -9.56
C GLY A 9 5.72 8.33 -8.53
N GLY A 10 4.72 9.22 -8.50
CA GLY A 10 3.55 9.08 -7.62
C GLY A 10 2.70 7.85 -7.94
N CYS A 11 2.47 7.57 -9.23
CA CYS A 11 1.74 6.37 -9.66
C CYS A 11 2.50 5.08 -9.31
N LEU A 12 3.82 5.05 -9.51
CA LEU A 12 4.65 3.92 -9.11
C LEU A 12 4.65 3.71 -7.59
N ALA A 13 4.76 4.78 -6.81
CA ALA A 13 4.70 4.71 -5.36
C ALA A 13 3.35 4.19 -4.86
N MET A 14 2.25 4.60 -5.50
CA MET A 14 0.92 4.07 -5.23
C MET A 14 0.84 2.57 -5.54
N ALA A 15 1.29 2.14 -6.72
CA ALA A 15 1.26 0.74 -7.14
C ALA A 15 2.11 -0.16 -6.22
N LEU A 16 3.31 0.29 -5.86
CA LEU A 16 4.19 -0.41 -4.93
C LEU A 16 3.60 -0.46 -3.52
N GLY A 17 3.03 0.64 -3.04
CA GLY A 17 2.36 0.70 -1.74
C GLY A 17 1.17 -0.26 -1.68
N TRP A 18 0.33 -0.26 -2.71
CA TRP A 18 -0.80 -1.20 -2.84
C TRP A 18 -0.33 -2.65 -2.83
N GLY A 19 0.69 -2.98 -3.62
CA GLY A 19 1.28 -4.32 -3.67
C GLY A 19 1.89 -4.76 -2.33
N ALA A 20 2.55 -3.85 -1.60
CA ALA A 20 3.07 -4.12 -0.27
C ALA A 20 1.95 -4.38 0.74
N GLY A 21 0.86 -3.60 0.69
CA GLY A 21 -0.34 -3.83 1.51
C GLY A 21 -0.95 -5.21 1.25
N LEU A 22 -1.05 -5.61 -0.02
CA LEU A 22 -1.52 -6.94 -0.40
C LEU A 22 -0.59 -8.05 0.09
N ALA A 23 0.73 -7.86 -0.05
CA ALA A 23 1.72 -8.84 0.41
C ALA A 23 1.66 -9.06 1.92
N VAL A 24 1.54 -7.97 2.70
CA VAL A 24 1.38 -8.04 4.17
C VAL A 24 0.06 -8.71 4.54
N TRP A 25 -1.05 -8.37 3.88
CA TRP A 25 -2.33 -9.03 4.14
C TRP A 25 -2.31 -10.52 3.82
N SER A 26 -1.56 -10.91 2.78
CA SER A 26 -1.41 -12.30 2.34
C SER A 26 -0.59 -13.15 3.32
N VAL A 27 0.12 -12.54 4.26
CA VAL A 27 0.73 -13.26 5.39
C VAL A 27 -0.41 -13.89 6.20
N ASP A 28 -0.29 -15.19 6.47
CA ASP A 28 -1.32 -15.99 7.15
C ASP A 28 -2.67 -16.08 6.43
N VAL A 29 -2.72 -15.84 5.12
CA VAL A 29 -3.95 -15.96 4.31
C VAL A 29 -4.65 -17.30 4.52
N ARG A 30 -3.88 -18.39 4.64
CA ARG A 30 -4.40 -19.74 4.88
C ARG A 30 -5.07 -19.88 6.26
N ALA A 31 -4.51 -19.27 7.30
CA ALA A 31 -5.12 -19.27 8.63
C ALA A 31 -6.39 -18.39 8.67
N ARG A 32 -6.39 -17.27 7.94
CA ARG A 32 -7.57 -16.41 7.75
C ARG A 32 -8.72 -17.14 7.07
N PHE A 33 -8.46 -17.82 5.95
CA PHE A 33 -9.49 -18.60 5.25
C PHE A 33 -9.96 -19.80 6.07
N TRP A 34 -9.07 -20.47 6.81
CA TRP A 34 -9.47 -21.53 7.73
C TRP A 34 -10.43 -21.02 8.82
N ARG A 35 -10.16 -19.83 9.40
CA ARG A 35 -11.08 -19.19 10.35
C ARG A 35 -12.42 -18.84 9.68
N PHE A 36 -12.39 -18.34 8.45
CA PHE A 36 -13.58 -18.01 7.66
C PHE A 36 -14.48 -19.23 7.40
N GLU A 37 -13.89 -20.40 7.13
CA GLU A 37 -14.62 -21.66 6.98
C GLU A 37 -15.25 -22.13 8.30
N GLN A 38 -14.57 -21.93 9.43
CA GLN A 38 -15.09 -22.29 10.74
C GLN A 38 -16.15 -21.31 11.26
N THR A 39 -16.06 -20.04 10.90
CA THR A 39 -17.02 -19.01 11.28
C THR A 39 -17.04 -17.97 10.16
N PRO A 40 -18.19 -17.68 9.52
CA PRO A 40 -18.27 -16.80 8.35
C PRO A 40 -17.99 -15.33 8.74
N ASP A 41 -16.72 -15.03 8.96
CA ASP A 41 -16.20 -13.73 9.35
C ASP A 41 -15.87 -12.89 8.11
N TRP A 42 -16.92 -12.27 7.57
CA TRP A 42 -16.85 -11.41 6.40
C TRP A 42 -15.93 -10.18 6.58
N SER A 43 -15.54 -9.84 7.81
CA SER A 43 -14.63 -8.73 8.08
C SER A 43 -13.23 -8.97 7.50
N VAL A 44 -12.80 -10.23 7.36
CA VAL A 44 -11.50 -10.56 6.75
C VAL A 44 -11.40 -10.06 5.31
N LEU A 45 -12.48 -10.21 4.55
CA LEU A 45 -12.54 -9.82 3.13
C LEU A 45 -12.95 -8.35 2.95
N TYR A 46 -13.91 -7.87 3.73
CA TYR A 46 -14.49 -6.53 3.52
C TYR A 46 -13.88 -5.42 4.39
N ALA A 47 -13.16 -5.77 5.46
CA ALA A 47 -12.50 -4.78 6.31
C ALA A 47 -10.98 -4.92 6.25
N GLU A 48 -10.42 -6.09 6.57
CA GLU A 48 -8.96 -6.25 6.67
C GLU A 48 -8.24 -6.05 5.33
N LEU A 49 -8.76 -6.64 4.25
CA LEU A 49 -8.14 -6.53 2.93
C LEU A 49 -8.16 -5.08 2.40
N PRO A 50 -9.31 -4.36 2.39
CA PRO A 50 -9.33 -2.96 2.01
C PRO A 50 -8.44 -2.08 2.90
N LEU A 51 -8.42 -2.33 4.22
CA LEU A 51 -7.58 -1.59 5.15
C LEU A 51 -6.09 -1.82 4.86
N ALA A 52 -5.68 -3.05 4.57
CA ALA A 52 -4.29 -3.35 4.23
C ALA A 52 -3.87 -2.70 2.91
N LEU A 53 -4.73 -2.74 1.88
CA LEU A 53 -4.47 -2.07 0.60
C LEU A 53 -4.37 -0.56 0.77
N LEU A 54 -5.33 0.07 1.44
CA LEU A 54 -5.33 1.52 1.70
C LEU A 54 -4.15 1.94 2.57
N GLY A 55 -3.84 1.16 3.61
CA GLY A 55 -2.68 1.38 4.47
C GLY A 55 -1.38 1.30 3.70
N GLY A 56 -1.22 0.29 2.84
CA GLY A 56 -0.08 0.14 1.95
C GLY A 56 0.06 1.32 0.97
N THR A 57 -1.03 1.72 0.30
CA THR A 57 -1.03 2.88 -0.60
C THR A 57 -0.65 4.17 0.14
N ALA A 58 -1.23 4.41 1.32
CA ALA A 58 -0.93 5.59 2.12
C ALA A 58 0.55 5.62 2.54
N ALA A 59 1.09 4.49 2.98
CA ALA A 59 2.51 4.36 3.33
C ALA A 59 3.43 4.59 2.12
N GLY A 60 3.12 4.01 0.96
CA GLY A 60 3.87 4.21 -0.27
C GLY A 60 3.91 5.66 -0.72
N LEU A 61 2.76 6.35 -0.70
CA LEU A 61 2.66 7.78 -1.01
C LEU A 61 3.37 8.66 0.02
N ALA A 62 3.26 8.34 1.31
CA ALA A 62 3.94 9.08 2.38
C ALA A 62 5.47 8.99 2.22
N LEU A 63 6.00 7.78 1.98
CA LEU A 63 7.41 7.56 1.70
C LEU A 63 7.85 8.36 0.48
N TRP A 64 7.11 8.26 -0.62
CA TRP A 64 7.43 9.01 -1.84
C TRP A 64 7.41 10.52 -1.62
N ALA A 65 6.41 11.05 -0.91
CA ALA A 65 6.31 12.48 -0.59
C ALA A 65 7.48 12.95 0.28
N VAL A 66 7.93 12.15 1.25
CA VAL A 66 9.11 12.42 2.06
C VAL A 66 10.37 12.45 1.19
N PHE A 67 10.59 11.43 0.36
CA PHE A 67 11.73 11.37 -0.55
C PHE A 67 11.74 12.54 -1.55
N ALA A 68 10.60 12.86 -2.15
CA ALA A 68 10.46 13.99 -3.07
C ALA A 68 10.81 15.32 -2.40
N ARG A 69 10.33 15.56 -1.16
CA ARG A 69 10.66 16.76 -0.37
C ARG A 69 12.15 16.84 -0.04
N LEU A 70 12.79 15.73 0.32
CA LEU A 70 14.23 15.69 0.62
C LEU A 70 15.06 15.98 -0.63
N ARG A 71 14.70 15.42 -1.78
CA ARG A 71 15.38 15.66 -3.06
C ARG A 71 15.32 17.13 -3.50
N LEU A 72 14.16 17.77 -3.29
CA LEU A 72 13.99 19.19 -3.59
C LEU A 72 14.80 20.11 -2.65
N ARG A 73 15.03 19.69 -1.40
CA ARG A 73 15.84 20.44 -0.43
C ARG A 73 17.34 20.31 -0.67
N GLY A 74 17.82 19.16 -1.14
CA GLY A 74 19.24 18.94 -1.44
C GLY A 74 19.73 19.54 -2.77
N SER A 75 18.82 20.11 -3.58
CA SER A 75 19.14 20.73 -4.88
C SER A 75 19.17 22.26 -4.84
N ARG A 76 19.02 22.88 -3.66
CA ARG A 76 19.28 24.31 -3.41
C ARG A 76 20.62 24.47 -2.71
#